data_AF-A0A3D5B678-F1
#
_entry.id   AF-A0A3D5B678-F1
#
_cell.length_a   1.000
_cell.length_b   1.000
_cell.length_c   1.000
_cell.angle_alpha   90.00
_cell.angle_beta   90.00
_cell.angle_gamma   90.00
#
_symmetry.space_group_name_H-M   'P 1'
#
loop_
_entity.id
_entity.type
_entity.pdbx_description
1 polymer ?
#
loop_
_entity_poly.entity_id
_entity_poly.type
_entity_poly.pdbx_seq_one_letter_code
_entity_poly.pdbx_strand_id
1 'polypeptide(L)'
;MLNHWSLWRSKFMNKPFRFVIFGLLYFIQGAILSYFTGFNGIYLISFGVDMKGVGLIGLIGMLPFVLKIFLGILSDRVNLFGLGYRKPYILFGVAIQAVSLVVVPLIDPGKNFGLYALLGFLLMMGMALYDTATDGLALDTTPEAEQGTIQGLMVGGRALGVAIISVFFGFFAHYFSWRYAFWSLAVISAVALVLAFFIKEGRVKEHPAFEWKAFKTLGRKEILSLAILGALYSLIINSVAEIMNPFFESRFSITPLIAGLYSAVWGMGIVLGGILGGRQTDKLGHRKSVVIAMVVSLVSIVLFLISPNQYVAFFIALAFGFAFGFYETVYFATSMARTDPRIAASMFSV
;
A
#
# COMPACT_ATOMS: atom_id res chain seq x y z
N MET A 1 -39.46 6.47 -3.38
CA MET A 1 -38.64 7.06 -4.46
C MET A 1 -37.32 6.30 -4.55
N LEU A 2 -37.29 5.22 -5.35
CA LEU A 2 -36.11 4.39 -5.55
C LEU A 2 -35.14 5.07 -6.53
N ASN A 3 -34.13 5.73 -5.98
CA ASN A 3 -32.73 5.60 -6.41
C ASN A 3 -32.41 5.67 -7.93
N HIS A 4 -32.89 6.69 -8.65
CA HIS A 4 -32.42 6.99 -10.02
C HIS A 4 -30.89 7.15 -10.12
N TRP A 5 -30.23 7.53 -9.02
CA TRP A 5 -28.77 7.66 -8.93
C TRP A 5 -28.02 6.32 -8.84
N SER A 6 -28.60 5.28 -8.21
CA SER A 6 -27.91 3.98 -8.08
C SER A 6 -27.92 3.17 -9.38
N LEU A 7 -28.98 3.33 -10.19
CA LEU A 7 -29.13 2.71 -11.52
C LEU A 7 -28.21 3.35 -12.57
N TRP A 8 -27.77 4.59 -12.36
CA TRP A 8 -26.88 5.29 -13.31
C TRP A 8 -25.42 4.85 -13.17
N ARG A 9 -24.95 4.58 -11.94
CA ARG A 9 -23.56 4.17 -11.67
C ARG A 9 -23.23 2.78 -12.23
N SER A 10 -24.19 1.85 -12.29
CA SER A 10 -23.96 0.48 -12.79
C SER A 10 -23.91 0.37 -14.32
N LYS A 11 -24.25 1.43 -15.07
CA LYS A 11 -24.39 1.35 -16.54
C LYS A 11 -23.07 1.30 -17.33
N PHE A 12 -21.93 1.60 -16.71
CA PHE A 12 -20.67 1.76 -17.45
C PHE A 12 -19.78 0.51 -17.46
N MET A 13 -19.87 -0.33 -16.42
CA MET A 13 -19.11 -1.58 -16.32
C MET A 13 -19.96 -2.70 -15.74
N ASN A 14 -19.83 -3.90 -16.32
CA ASN A 14 -20.48 -5.10 -15.79
C ASN A 14 -19.98 -5.37 -14.37
N LYS A 15 -20.90 -5.65 -13.43
CA LYS A 15 -20.59 -5.97 -12.04
C LYS A 15 -19.43 -6.98 -11.87
N PRO A 16 -19.40 -8.15 -12.54
CA PRO A 16 -18.29 -9.09 -12.40
C PRO A 16 -16.96 -8.50 -12.86
N PHE A 17 -16.94 -7.77 -13.99
CA PHE A 17 -15.73 -7.13 -14.49
C PHE A 17 -15.21 -6.08 -13.51
N ARG A 18 -16.09 -5.24 -12.95
CA ARG A 18 -15.74 -4.23 -11.95
C ARG A 18 -15.07 -4.85 -10.71
N PHE A 19 -15.60 -5.97 -10.21
CA PHE A 19 -15.02 -6.66 -9.07
C PHE A 19 -13.65 -7.24 -9.41
N VAL A 20 -13.52 -7.91 -10.56
CA VAL A 20 -12.24 -8.48 -11.01
C VAL A 20 -11.18 -7.40 -11.18
N ILE A 21 -11.50 -6.28 -11.83
CA ILE A 21 -10.50 -5.25 -12.11
C ILE A 21 -10.03 -4.54 -10.84
N PHE A 22 -10.94 -4.20 -9.92
CA PHE A 22 -10.55 -3.57 -8.65
C PHE A 22 -9.78 -4.53 -7.74
N GLY A 23 -10.22 -5.78 -7.66
CA GLY A 23 -9.47 -6.81 -6.95
C GLY A 23 -8.07 -7.00 -7.52
N LEU A 24 -7.92 -7.04 -8.85
CA LEU A 24 -6.63 -7.22 -9.51
C LEU A 24 -5.71 -6.00 -9.36
N LEU A 25 -6.23 -4.78 -9.52
CA LEU A 25 -5.44 -3.56 -9.36
C LEU A 25 -4.88 -3.43 -7.93
N TYR A 26 -5.65 -3.83 -6.92
CA TYR A 26 -5.16 -3.86 -5.54
C TYR A 26 -4.27 -5.06 -5.27
N PHE A 27 -4.50 -6.20 -5.94
CA PHE A 27 -3.61 -7.35 -5.87
C PHE A 27 -2.21 -7.01 -6.38
N ILE A 28 -2.09 -6.35 -7.54
CA ILE A 28 -0.78 -5.91 -8.05
C ILE A 28 -0.15 -4.83 -7.15
N GLN A 29 -0.96 -4.02 -6.49
CA GLN A 29 -0.47 -3.07 -5.50
C GLN A 29 0.15 -3.81 -4.30
N GLY A 30 -0.54 -4.82 -3.77
CA GLY A 30 0.00 -5.68 -2.72
C GLY A 30 1.28 -6.42 -3.15
N ALA A 31 1.33 -6.87 -4.41
CA ALA A 31 2.49 -7.53 -5.00
C ALA A 31 3.73 -6.64 -4.93
N ILE A 32 3.61 -5.38 -5.33
CA ILE A 32 4.71 -4.43 -5.36
C ILE A 32 5.07 -3.92 -3.96
N LEU A 33 4.06 -3.77 -3.10
CA LEU A 33 4.29 -3.46 -1.69
C LEU A 33 5.14 -4.57 -1.04
N SER A 34 4.85 -5.84 -1.31
CA SER A 34 5.65 -6.95 -0.77
C SER A 34 7.10 -6.90 -1.18
N TYR A 35 7.38 -6.60 -2.45
CA TYR A 35 8.73 -6.39 -2.93
C TYR A 35 9.39 -5.22 -2.19
N PHE A 36 8.75 -4.07 -2.13
CA PHE A 36 9.38 -2.85 -1.62
C PHE A 36 9.62 -2.90 -0.11
N THR A 37 8.67 -3.40 0.68
CA THR A 37 8.81 -3.48 2.13
C THR A 37 9.53 -4.74 2.59
N GLY A 38 9.39 -5.87 1.87
CA GLY A 38 9.93 -7.15 2.28
C GLY A 38 11.28 -7.51 1.65
N PHE A 39 11.54 -7.10 0.41
CA PHE A 39 12.67 -7.63 -0.37
C PHE A 39 13.69 -6.58 -0.81
N ASN A 40 13.28 -5.32 -0.99
CA ASN A 40 14.17 -4.26 -1.48
C ASN A 40 15.46 -4.15 -0.66
N GLY A 41 15.38 -4.24 0.67
CA GLY A 41 16.55 -4.20 1.53
C GLY A 41 17.51 -5.37 1.31
N ILE A 42 17.02 -6.61 1.29
CA ILE A 42 17.86 -7.80 1.04
C ILE A 42 18.42 -7.77 -0.39
N TYR A 43 17.62 -7.33 -1.37
CA TYR A 43 18.08 -7.15 -2.75
C TYR A 43 19.28 -6.20 -2.79
N LEU A 44 19.17 -5.00 -2.23
CA LEU A 44 20.24 -4.01 -2.19
C LEU A 44 21.50 -4.53 -1.47
N ILE A 45 21.33 -5.19 -0.32
CA ILE A 45 22.44 -5.79 0.44
C ILE A 45 23.16 -6.87 -0.37
N SER A 46 22.44 -7.66 -1.17
CA SER A 46 23.05 -8.68 -2.04
C SER A 46 23.97 -8.11 -3.13
N PHE A 47 23.85 -6.81 -3.43
CA PHE A 47 24.75 -6.08 -4.34
C PHE A 47 25.80 -5.22 -3.59
N GLY A 48 25.92 -5.38 -2.27
CA GLY A 48 26.89 -4.67 -1.45
C GLY A 48 26.48 -3.25 -1.04
N VAL A 49 25.21 -2.88 -1.20
CA VAL A 49 24.69 -1.59 -0.71
C VAL A 49 24.48 -1.66 0.80
N ASP A 50 24.93 -0.63 1.51
CA ASP A 50 24.81 -0.55 2.96
C ASP A 50 23.40 -0.17 3.44
N MET A 51 23.14 -0.28 4.74
CA MET A 51 21.82 0.02 5.31
C MET A 51 21.42 1.49 5.14
N LYS A 52 22.38 2.40 5.00
CA LYS A 52 22.10 3.81 4.69
C LYS A 52 21.51 3.94 3.29
N GLY A 53 22.09 3.24 2.31
CA GLY A 53 21.56 3.15 0.96
C GLY A 53 20.16 2.53 0.93
N VAL A 54 19.91 1.46 1.68
CA VAL A 54 18.58 0.85 1.82
C VAL A 54 17.55 1.87 2.28
N GLY A 55 17.80 2.54 3.42
CA GLY A 55 16.88 3.54 3.95
C GLY A 55 16.68 4.74 3.03
N LEU A 56 17.70 5.14 2.26
CA LEU A 56 17.58 6.22 1.28
C LEU A 56 16.68 5.83 0.10
N ILE A 57 16.77 4.59 -0.39
CA ILE A 57 15.83 4.05 -1.38
C ILE A 57 14.41 3.97 -0.81
N GLY A 58 14.26 3.51 0.44
CA GLY A 58 12.98 3.50 1.15
C GLY A 58 12.31 4.87 1.16
N LEU A 59 13.06 5.90 1.56
CA LEU A 59 12.61 7.29 1.57
C LEU A 59 12.22 7.76 0.16
N ILE A 60 13.11 7.61 -0.83
CA ILE A 60 12.87 8.07 -2.20
C ILE A 60 11.65 7.37 -2.81
N GLY A 61 11.54 6.05 -2.63
CA GLY A 61 10.42 5.26 -3.15
C GLY A 61 9.09 5.57 -2.47
N MET A 62 9.08 6.07 -1.23
CA MET A 62 7.84 6.47 -0.55
C MET A 62 7.39 7.91 -0.86
N LEU A 63 8.27 8.75 -1.41
CA LEU A 63 7.91 10.13 -1.79
C LEU A 63 6.67 10.24 -2.69
N PRO A 64 6.47 9.40 -3.73
CA PRO A 64 5.27 9.47 -4.56
C PRO A 64 3.95 9.31 -3.78
N PHE A 65 3.95 8.55 -2.69
CA PHE A 65 2.77 8.39 -1.84
C PHE A 65 2.46 9.65 -1.03
N VAL A 66 3.47 10.44 -0.65
CA VAL A 66 3.26 11.78 -0.07
C VAL A 66 2.69 12.73 -1.12
N LEU A 67 3.13 12.59 -2.38
CA LEU A 67 2.64 13.39 -3.50
C LEU A 67 1.28 12.93 -4.04
N LYS A 68 0.71 11.83 -3.50
CA LYS A 68 -0.55 11.20 -3.96
C LYS A 68 -1.70 12.21 -4.05
N ILE A 69 -1.77 13.18 -3.14
CA ILE A 69 -2.80 14.24 -3.14
C ILE A 69 -2.77 15.04 -4.46
N PHE A 70 -1.57 15.40 -4.95
CA PHE A 70 -1.42 16.12 -6.21
C PHE A 70 -1.77 15.24 -7.41
N LEU A 71 -1.44 13.94 -7.35
CA LEU A 71 -1.80 12.97 -8.40
C LEU A 71 -3.32 12.79 -8.49
N GLY A 72 -4.01 12.78 -7.35
CA GLY A 72 -5.47 12.79 -7.28
C GLY A 72 -6.07 14.01 -7.96
N ILE A 73 -5.63 15.20 -7.56
CA ILE A 73 -6.08 16.48 -8.16
C ILE A 73 -5.82 16.51 -9.67
N LEU A 74 -4.66 16.00 -10.12
CA LEU A 74 -4.32 15.92 -11.54
C LEU A 74 -5.31 15.02 -12.28
N SER A 75 -5.55 13.81 -11.75
CA SER A 75 -6.50 12.87 -12.35
C SER A 75 -7.93 13.40 -12.37
N ASP A 76 -8.35 14.14 -11.34
CA ASP A 76 -9.68 14.76 -11.26
C ASP A 76 -9.90 15.88 -12.30
N ARG A 77 -8.84 16.60 -12.68
CA ARG A 77 -8.97 17.85 -13.46
C ARG A 77 -8.59 17.72 -14.92
N VAL A 78 -7.66 16.83 -15.24
CA VAL A 78 -7.08 16.75 -16.57
C VAL A 78 -7.58 15.49 -17.26
N ASN A 79 -8.37 15.67 -18.32
CA ASN A 79 -8.73 14.58 -19.23
C ASN A 79 -7.51 14.24 -20.10
N LEU A 80 -6.75 13.24 -19.69
CA LEU A 80 -5.47 12.93 -20.33
C LEU A 80 -5.72 12.32 -21.72
N PHE A 81 -5.21 12.99 -22.75
CA PHE A 81 -5.35 12.62 -24.18
C PHE A 81 -6.81 12.43 -24.65
N GLY A 82 -7.80 13.00 -23.94
CA GLY A 82 -9.22 12.82 -24.26
C GLY A 82 -9.78 11.43 -23.91
N LEU A 83 -9.01 10.57 -23.25
CA LEU A 83 -9.36 9.18 -22.94
C LEU A 83 -10.09 8.99 -21.59
N GLY A 84 -10.29 10.05 -20.81
CA GLY A 84 -10.96 10.03 -19.51
C GLY A 84 -10.15 10.70 -18.40
N TYR A 85 -10.73 10.76 -17.20
CA TYR A 85 -10.13 11.34 -15.99
C TYR A 85 -9.53 10.25 -15.09
N ARG A 86 -9.90 8.99 -15.26
CA ARG A 86 -9.39 7.85 -14.46
C ARG A 86 -8.59 6.88 -15.30
N LYS A 87 -9.22 6.37 -16.37
CA LYS A 87 -8.66 5.31 -17.21
C LYS A 87 -7.23 5.57 -17.68
N PRO A 88 -6.89 6.74 -18.26
CA PRO A 88 -5.55 6.94 -18.79
C PRO A 88 -4.49 6.97 -17.69
N TYR A 89 -4.80 7.47 -16.49
CA TYR A 89 -3.89 7.47 -15.35
C TYR A 89 -3.65 6.06 -14.80
N ILE A 90 -4.70 5.22 -14.75
CA ILE A 90 -4.55 3.81 -14.38
C ILE A 90 -3.63 3.10 -15.38
N LEU A 91 -3.88 3.27 -16.69
CA LEU A 91 -3.06 2.65 -17.73
C LEU A 91 -1.61 3.13 -17.69
N PHE A 92 -1.39 4.43 -17.57
CA PHE A 92 -0.06 5.01 -17.53
C PHE A 92 0.71 4.57 -16.28
N GLY A 93 0.04 4.57 -15.12
CA GLY A 93 0.63 4.14 -13.86
C GLY A 93 1.05 2.67 -13.88
N VAL A 94 0.15 1.78 -14.32
CA VAL A 94 0.45 0.34 -14.43
C VAL A 94 1.52 0.08 -15.50
N ALA A 95 1.53 0.83 -16.61
CA ALA A 95 2.56 0.70 -17.64
C ALA A 95 3.95 1.13 -17.13
N ILE A 96 4.06 2.28 -16.45
CA ILE A 96 5.31 2.73 -15.83
C ILE A 96 5.81 1.67 -14.84
N GLN A 97 4.93 1.14 -14.00
CA GLN A 97 5.27 0.08 -13.06
C GLN A 97 5.79 -1.16 -13.79
N ALA A 98 5.07 -1.66 -14.79
CA ALA A 98 5.43 -2.86 -15.53
C ALA A 98 6.79 -2.71 -16.24
N VAL A 99 7.04 -1.57 -16.89
CA VAL A 99 8.32 -1.27 -17.54
C VAL A 99 9.44 -1.17 -16.51
N SER A 100 9.19 -0.49 -15.39
CA SER A 100 10.19 -0.36 -14.32
C SER A 100 10.58 -1.73 -13.77
N LEU A 101 9.63 -2.65 -13.57
CA LEU A 101 9.92 -4.02 -13.11
C LEU A 101 10.76 -4.84 -14.10
N VAL A 102 10.69 -4.55 -15.40
CA VAL A 102 11.55 -5.20 -16.40
C VAL A 102 12.97 -4.63 -16.34
N VAL A 103 13.11 -3.32 -16.15
CA VAL A 103 14.39 -2.59 -16.24
C VAL A 103 15.17 -2.62 -14.93
N VAL A 104 14.52 -2.47 -13.77
CA VAL A 104 15.16 -2.45 -12.43
C VAL A 104 16.17 -3.60 -12.22
N PRO A 105 15.84 -4.87 -12.47
CA PRO A 105 16.77 -5.98 -12.19
C PRO A 105 17.93 -6.10 -13.21
N LEU A 106 17.97 -5.22 -14.22
CA LEU A 106 19.08 -5.09 -15.16
C LEU A 106 20.14 -4.10 -14.67
N ILE A 107 19.80 -3.27 -13.67
CA ILE A 107 20.69 -2.28 -13.09
C ILE A 107 21.31 -2.85 -11.81
N ASP A 108 22.64 -2.80 -11.73
CA ASP A 108 23.39 -3.12 -10.52
C ASP A 108 23.35 -1.88 -9.58
N PRO A 109 22.60 -1.94 -8.46
CA PRO A 109 22.47 -0.81 -7.55
C PRO A 109 23.76 -0.48 -6.81
N GLY A 110 24.71 -1.42 -6.68
CA GLY A 110 26.02 -1.18 -6.08
C GLY A 110 26.93 -0.33 -6.98
N LYS A 111 26.73 -0.40 -8.30
CA LYS A 111 27.48 0.40 -9.29
C LYS A 111 26.76 1.67 -9.72
N ASN A 112 25.43 1.62 -9.83
CA ASN A 112 24.63 2.73 -10.34
C ASN A 112 23.41 2.99 -9.44
N PHE A 113 23.70 3.41 -8.22
CA PHE A 113 22.69 3.69 -7.19
C PHE A 113 21.67 4.76 -7.63
N GLY A 114 22.12 5.83 -8.29
CA GLY A 114 21.24 6.92 -8.71
C GLY A 114 20.19 6.48 -9.76
N LEU A 115 20.60 5.65 -10.73
CA LEU A 115 19.66 5.11 -11.71
C LEU A 115 18.68 4.13 -11.07
N TYR A 116 19.14 3.28 -10.15
CA TYR A 116 18.26 2.40 -9.38
C TYR A 116 17.24 3.20 -8.57
N ALA A 117 17.68 4.26 -7.89
CA ALA A 117 16.80 5.16 -7.13
C ALA A 117 15.73 5.82 -8.02
N LEU A 118 16.12 6.29 -9.21
CA LEU A 118 15.18 6.85 -10.19
C LEU A 118 14.14 5.82 -10.64
N LEU A 119 14.57 4.60 -10.96
CA LEU A 119 13.65 3.54 -11.37
C LEU A 119 12.72 3.11 -10.23
N GLY A 120 13.22 3.02 -9.00
CA GLY A 120 12.42 2.77 -7.80
C GLY A 120 11.38 3.87 -7.57
N PHE A 121 11.77 5.14 -7.72
CA PHE A 121 10.85 6.28 -7.67
C PHE A 121 9.78 6.18 -8.76
N LEU A 122 10.15 5.91 -10.01
CA LEU A 122 9.21 5.78 -11.13
C LEU A 122 8.24 4.63 -10.92
N LEU A 123 8.72 3.48 -10.44
CA LEU A 123 7.91 2.32 -10.10
C LEU A 123 6.84 2.69 -9.05
N MET A 124 7.26 3.34 -7.96
CA MET A 124 6.36 3.77 -6.89
C MET A 124 5.43 4.91 -7.31
N MET A 125 5.88 5.78 -8.22
CA MET A 125 5.06 6.83 -8.83
C MET A 125 3.96 6.23 -9.70
N GLY A 126 4.29 5.23 -10.51
CA GLY A 126 3.29 4.49 -11.29
C GLY A 126 2.22 3.87 -10.39
N MET A 127 2.66 3.26 -9.29
CA MET A 127 1.78 2.72 -8.26
C MET A 127 0.87 3.76 -7.62
N ALA A 128 1.43 4.86 -7.10
CA ALA A 128 0.65 5.93 -6.45
C ALA A 128 -0.36 6.58 -7.42
N LEU A 129 0.00 6.67 -8.70
CA LEU A 129 -0.85 7.24 -9.75
C LEU A 129 -2.08 6.36 -10.02
N TYR A 130 -1.90 5.06 -10.28
CA TYR A 130 -3.06 4.20 -10.53
C TYR A 130 -3.85 3.93 -9.26
N ASP A 131 -3.23 3.92 -8.07
CA ASP A 131 -3.93 3.73 -6.79
C ASP A 131 -4.98 4.81 -6.58
N THR A 132 -4.59 6.09 -6.69
CA THR A 132 -5.53 7.22 -6.56
C THR A 132 -6.61 7.21 -7.64
N ALA A 133 -6.23 6.94 -8.88
CA ALA A 133 -7.18 6.89 -9.98
C ALA A 133 -8.17 5.73 -9.82
N THR A 134 -7.74 4.61 -9.23
CA THR A 134 -8.59 3.45 -8.94
C THR A 134 -9.53 3.73 -7.77
N ASP A 135 -9.06 4.38 -6.70
CA ASP A 135 -9.90 4.87 -5.59
C ASP A 135 -11.05 5.75 -6.15
N GLY A 136 -10.71 6.73 -6.99
CA GLY A 136 -11.69 7.61 -7.63
C GLY A 136 -12.66 6.86 -8.53
N LEU A 137 -12.15 5.97 -9.40
CA LEU A 137 -12.98 5.16 -10.30
C LEU A 137 -13.93 4.23 -9.53
N ALA A 138 -13.51 3.68 -8.40
CA ALA A 138 -14.34 2.85 -7.54
C ALA A 138 -15.52 3.64 -6.96
N LEU A 139 -15.28 4.87 -6.49
CA LEU A 139 -16.33 5.76 -6.01
C LEU A 139 -17.30 6.16 -7.11
N ASP A 140 -16.79 6.48 -8.30
CA ASP A 140 -17.57 6.97 -9.44
C ASP A 140 -18.47 5.87 -10.03
N THR A 141 -17.97 4.62 -10.10
CA THR A 141 -18.65 3.53 -10.82
C THR A 141 -19.44 2.58 -9.92
N THR A 142 -19.31 2.69 -8.59
CA THR A 142 -19.93 1.74 -7.65
C THR A 142 -21.19 2.33 -7.00
N PRO A 143 -22.34 1.62 -7.04
CA PRO A 143 -23.52 1.97 -6.25
C PRO A 143 -23.23 1.96 -4.75
N GLU A 144 -23.84 2.87 -3.99
CA GLU A 144 -23.61 3.01 -2.54
C GLU A 144 -23.77 1.69 -1.76
N ALA A 145 -24.78 0.88 -2.11
CA ALA A 145 -25.02 -0.42 -1.48
C ALA A 145 -23.89 -1.44 -1.69
N GLU A 146 -23.03 -1.26 -2.70
CA GLU A 146 -21.92 -2.17 -3.03
C GLU A 146 -20.55 -1.59 -2.66
N GLN A 147 -20.47 -0.33 -2.22
CA GLN A 147 -19.20 0.33 -1.91
C GLN A 147 -18.43 -0.39 -0.80
N GLY A 148 -19.11 -0.84 0.26
CA GLY A 148 -18.48 -1.62 1.33
C GLY A 148 -17.89 -2.95 0.84
N THR A 149 -18.61 -3.65 -0.05
CA THR A 149 -18.14 -4.91 -0.64
C THR A 149 -16.93 -4.70 -1.54
N ILE A 150 -16.95 -3.65 -2.37
CA ILE A 150 -15.83 -3.34 -3.27
C ILE A 150 -14.60 -2.87 -2.49
N GLN A 151 -14.78 -2.04 -1.46
CA GLN A 151 -13.68 -1.65 -0.59
C GLN A 151 -13.06 -2.86 0.12
N GLY A 152 -13.89 -3.77 0.65
CA GLY A 152 -13.43 -5.02 1.23
C GLY A 152 -12.67 -5.90 0.23
N LEU A 153 -13.13 -5.96 -1.02
CA LEU A 153 -12.45 -6.68 -2.10
C LEU A 153 -11.11 -6.05 -2.47
N MET A 154 -11.04 -4.72 -2.55
CA MET A 154 -9.82 -3.96 -2.84
C MET A 154 -8.78 -4.19 -1.74
N VAL A 155 -9.14 -3.94 -0.48
CA VAL A 155 -8.24 -4.17 0.67
C VAL A 155 -7.83 -5.64 0.78
N GLY A 156 -8.78 -6.57 0.59
CA GLY A 156 -8.51 -8.01 0.57
C GLY A 156 -7.58 -8.41 -0.58
N GLY A 157 -7.77 -7.83 -1.77
CA GLY A 157 -6.91 -8.03 -2.93
C GLY A 157 -5.47 -7.62 -2.63
N ARG A 158 -5.27 -6.45 -2.00
CA ARG A 158 -3.95 -5.98 -1.55
C ARG A 158 -3.32 -6.93 -0.53
N ALA A 159 -4.06 -7.35 0.48
CA ALA A 159 -3.56 -8.28 1.50
C ALA A 159 -3.16 -9.63 0.88
N LEU A 160 -3.99 -10.18 -0.01
CA LEU A 160 -3.70 -11.40 -0.76
C LEU A 160 -2.48 -11.22 -1.66
N GLY A 161 -2.36 -10.07 -2.33
CA GLY A 161 -1.19 -9.68 -3.10
C GLY A 161 0.07 -9.78 -2.26
N VAL A 162 0.10 -9.12 -1.09
CA VAL A 162 1.26 -9.19 -0.20
C VAL A 162 1.56 -10.63 0.23
N ALA A 163 0.57 -11.36 0.75
CA ALA A 163 0.77 -12.68 1.32
C ALA A 163 1.23 -13.72 0.29
N ILE A 164 0.57 -13.76 -0.87
CA ILE A 164 0.85 -14.74 -1.92
C ILE A 164 2.15 -14.37 -2.63
N ILE A 165 2.28 -13.11 -3.06
CA ILE A 165 3.43 -12.69 -3.87
C ILE A 165 4.72 -12.68 -3.06
N SER A 166 4.69 -12.41 -1.76
CA SER A 166 5.91 -12.52 -0.94
C SER A 166 6.55 -13.90 -1.07
N VAL A 167 5.75 -14.97 -1.01
CA VAL A 167 6.26 -16.34 -1.10
C VAL A 167 6.76 -16.65 -2.51
N PHE A 168 5.99 -16.32 -3.54
CA PHE A 168 6.39 -16.56 -4.93
C PHE A 168 7.62 -15.75 -5.33
N PHE A 169 7.68 -14.48 -4.95
CA PHE A 169 8.83 -13.60 -5.21
C PHE A 169 10.08 -14.15 -4.52
N GLY A 170 9.99 -14.52 -3.24
CA GLY A 170 11.08 -15.15 -2.50
C GLY A 170 11.53 -16.48 -3.13
N PHE A 171 10.58 -17.29 -3.61
CA PHE A 171 10.85 -18.54 -4.32
C PHE A 171 11.64 -18.30 -5.62
N PHE A 172 11.19 -17.38 -6.48
CA PHE A 172 11.90 -17.05 -7.72
C PHE A 172 13.28 -16.44 -7.46
N ALA A 173 13.38 -15.56 -6.45
CA ALA A 173 14.64 -14.94 -6.06
C ALA A 173 15.65 -15.97 -5.55
N HIS A 174 15.20 -16.98 -4.80
CA HIS A 174 16.06 -18.00 -4.23
C HIS A 174 16.50 -19.08 -5.23
N TYR A 175 15.57 -19.65 -6.00
CA TYR A 175 15.85 -20.80 -6.86
C TYR A 175 16.25 -20.45 -8.30
N PHE A 176 15.92 -19.25 -8.78
CA PHE A 176 16.23 -18.84 -10.14
C PHE A 176 17.18 -17.63 -10.16
N SER A 177 16.67 -16.45 -9.87
CA SER A 177 17.43 -15.21 -9.64
C SER A 177 16.47 -14.08 -9.31
N TRP A 178 17.01 -12.96 -8.80
CA TRP A 178 16.26 -11.72 -8.65
C TRP A 178 15.55 -11.28 -9.94
N ARG A 179 16.17 -11.45 -11.11
CA ARG A 179 15.57 -11.07 -12.42
C ARG A 179 14.23 -11.76 -12.65
N TYR A 180 14.15 -13.07 -12.41
CA TYR A 180 12.90 -13.82 -12.57
C TYR A 180 11.84 -13.39 -11.54
N ALA A 181 12.26 -13.05 -10.31
CA ALA A 181 11.36 -12.51 -9.30
C ALA A 181 10.71 -11.19 -9.76
N PHE A 182 11.51 -10.23 -10.22
CA PHE A 182 11.02 -8.96 -10.77
C PHE A 182 10.15 -9.15 -12.02
N TRP A 183 10.56 -10.00 -12.95
CA TRP A 183 9.79 -10.27 -14.17
C TRP A 183 8.47 -10.98 -13.87
N SER A 184 8.38 -11.81 -12.83
CA SER A 184 7.09 -12.38 -12.39
C SER A 184 6.08 -11.28 -12.01
N LEU A 185 6.54 -10.21 -11.33
CA LEU A 185 5.71 -9.05 -11.01
C LEU A 185 5.35 -8.24 -12.25
N ALA A 186 6.28 -8.12 -13.19
CA ALA A 186 6.06 -7.45 -14.46
C ALA A 186 4.97 -8.14 -15.28
N VAL A 187 4.98 -9.49 -15.33
CA VAL A 187 3.96 -10.29 -16.03
C VAL A 187 2.58 -10.08 -15.40
N ILE A 188 2.48 -10.14 -14.07
CA ILE A 188 1.21 -9.91 -13.37
C ILE A 188 0.71 -8.47 -13.61
N SER A 189 1.61 -7.49 -13.58
CA SER A 189 1.29 -6.08 -13.88
C SER A 189 0.85 -5.90 -15.34
N ALA A 190 1.46 -6.61 -16.29
CA ALA A 190 1.08 -6.59 -17.70
C ALA A 190 -0.31 -7.19 -17.92
N VAL A 191 -0.66 -8.29 -17.22
CA VAL A 191 -2.03 -8.85 -17.26
C VAL A 191 -3.03 -7.82 -16.73
N ALA A 192 -2.72 -7.15 -15.62
CA ALA A 192 -3.56 -6.08 -15.09
C ALA A 192 -3.69 -4.90 -16.06
N LEU A 193 -2.62 -4.52 -16.77
CA LEU A 193 -2.63 -3.48 -17.79
C LEU A 193 -3.58 -3.84 -18.94
N VAL A 194 -3.52 -5.08 -19.43
CA VAL A 194 -4.40 -5.58 -20.49
C VAL A 194 -5.86 -5.54 -20.04
N LEU A 195 -6.18 -5.98 -18.82
CA LEU A 195 -7.56 -5.90 -18.31
C LEU A 195 -8.01 -4.46 -18.06
N ALA A 196 -7.12 -3.60 -17.56
CA ALA A 196 -7.39 -2.19 -17.34
C ALA A 196 -7.69 -1.44 -18.64
N PHE A 197 -7.18 -1.92 -19.79
CA PHE A 197 -7.49 -1.35 -21.09
C PHE A 197 -8.98 -1.43 -21.44
N PHE A 198 -9.69 -2.44 -20.92
CA PHE A 198 -11.13 -2.62 -21.13
C PHE A 198 -12.00 -1.83 -20.14
N ILE A 199 -11.40 -1.07 -19.22
CA ILE A 199 -12.14 -0.14 -18.36
C ILE A 199 -12.90 0.85 -19.24
N LYS A 200 -14.18 1.04 -18.91
CA LYS A 200 -15.05 2.05 -19.52
C LYS A 200 -15.42 3.06 -18.47
N GLU A 201 -15.09 4.31 -18.76
CA GLU A 201 -15.38 5.45 -17.90
C GLU A 201 -16.61 6.18 -18.44
N GLY A 202 -17.58 6.47 -17.56
CA GLY A 202 -18.72 7.31 -17.91
C GLY A 202 -18.35 8.78 -17.90
N ARG A 203 -18.99 9.60 -18.74
CA ARG A 203 -18.82 11.05 -18.66
C ARG A 203 -19.54 11.60 -17.42
N VAL A 204 -18.81 12.43 -16.66
CA VAL A 204 -19.25 13.55 -15.79
C VAL A 204 -19.17 13.34 -14.26
N LYS A 205 -18.38 14.20 -13.60
CA LYS A 205 -18.85 15.27 -12.69
C LYS A 205 -17.86 16.45 -12.66
N GLU A 206 -18.38 17.67 -12.70
CA GLU A 206 -17.65 18.85 -12.23
C GLU A 206 -17.29 18.59 -10.76
N HIS A 207 -16.01 18.35 -10.50
CA HIS A 207 -15.54 18.28 -9.13
C HIS A 207 -15.69 19.68 -8.52
N PRO A 208 -16.37 19.83 -7.36
CA PRO A 208 -16.42 21.11 -6.68
C PRO A 208 -14.99 21.60 -6.46
N ALA A 209 -14.78 22.90 -6.63
CA ALA A 209 -13.47 23.51 -6.51
C ALA A 209 -12.81 23.11 -5.17
N PHE A 210 -11.54 22.72 -5.22
CA PHE A 210 -10.76 22.36 -4.04
C PHE A 210 -10.77 23.53 -3.05
N GLU A 211 -11.53 23.39 -1.96
CA GLU A 211 -11.69 24.46 -0.96
C GLU A 211 -10.46 24.50 -0.05
N TRP A 212 -9.45 25.31 -0.41
CA TRP A 212 -8.28 25.57 0.43
C TRP A 212 -8.63 26.01 1.87
N LYS A 213 -9.84 26.53 2.10
CA LYS A 213 -10.34 26.85 3.44
C LYS A 213 -10.50 25.61 4.34
N ALA A 214 -10.69 24.41 3.79
CA ALA A 214 -10.74 23.14 4.52
C ALA A 214 -9.43 22.83 5.26
N PHE A 215 -8.28 23.25 4.72
CA PHE A 215 -6.97 23.04 5.34
C PHE A 215 -6.78 23.87 6.62
N LYS A 216 -7.54 24.96 6.83
CA LYS A 216 -7.52 25.68 8.11
C LYS A 216 -7.98 24.81 9.29
N THR A 217 -8.79 23.78 9.02
CA THR A 217 -9.27 22.84 10.04
C THR A 217 -8.15 21.92 10.54
N LEU A 218 -7.12 21.64 9.73
CA LEU A 218 -5.93 20.88 10.13
C LEU A 218 -5.12 21.59 11.23
N GLY A 219 -5.26 22.91 11.36
CA GLY A 219 -4.62 23.70 12.41
C GLY A 219 -5.23 23.53 13.81
N ARG A 220 -6.32 22.79 13.96
CA ARG A 220 -6.89 22.49 15.29
C ARG A 220 -5.94 21.57 16.06
N LYS A 221 -5.70 21.90 17.33
CA LYS A 221 -4.75 21.18 18.20
C LYS A 221 -5.04 19.69 18.25
N GLU A 222 -6.31 19.29 18.23
CA GLU A 222 -6.76 17.90 18.30
C GLU A 222 -6.42 17.14 17.01
N ILE A 223 -6.60 17.76 15.85
CA ILE A 223 -6.31 17.16 14.53
C ILE A 223 -4.81 17.09 14.32
N LEU A 224 -4.08 18.15 14.66
CA LEU A 224 -2.62 18.18 14.59
C LEU A 224 -1.98 17.13 15.52
N SER A 225 -2.51 16.96 16.74
CA SER A 225 -2.02 15.92 17.67
C SER A 225 -2.21 14.51 17.11
N LEU A 226 -3.35 14.25 16.46
CA LEU A 226 -3.60 12.97 15.79
C LEU A 226 -2.70 12.77 14.58
N ALA A 227 -2.52 13.80 13.74
CA ALA A 227 -1.64 13.74 12.58
C ALA A 227 -0.18 13.47 12.99
N ILE A 228 0.32 14.15 14.04
CA ILE A 228 1.67 13.88 14.59
C ILE A 228 1.78 12.46 15.12
N LEU A 229 0.77 11.98 15.86
CA LEU A 229 0.75 10.61 16.38
C LEU A 229 0.72 9.58 15.24
N GLY A 230 -0.06 9.84 14.20
CA GLY A 230 -0.14 9.06 12.96
C GLY A 230 1.19 8.99 12.24
N ALA A 231 1.80 10.15 11.99
CA ALA A 231 3.07 10.28 11.30
C ALA A 231 4.21 9.61 12.06
N LEU A 232 4.34 9.86 13.37
CA LEU A 232 5.39 9.25 14.19
C LEU A 232 5.28 7.73 14.23
N TYR A 233 4.07 7.22 14.45
CA TYR A 233 3.88 5.78 14.50
C TYR A 233 4.10 5.14 13.14
N SER A 234 3.54 5.73 12.07
CA SER A 234 3.75 5.25 10.70
C SER A 234 5.23 5.25 10.35
N LEU A 235 5.98 6.28 10.74
CA LEU A 235 7.43 6.34 10.56
C LEU A 235 8.11 5.18 11.28
N ILE A 236 7.80 4.94 12.57
CA ILE A 236 8.41 3.85 13.35
C ILE A 236 8.08 2.49 12.74
N ILE A 237 6.80 2.21 12.51
CA ILE A 237 6.34 0.88 12.12
C ILE A 237 6.70 0.54 10.67
N ASN A 238 6.56 1.48 9.74
CA ASN A 238 6.99 1.22 8.36
C ASN A 238 8.53 1.08 8.29
N SER A 239 9.29 1.85 9.08
CA SER A 239 10.75 1.68 9.15
C SER A 239 11.13 0.31 9.68
N VAL A 240 10.47 -0.17 10.75
CA VAL A 240 10.71 -1.51 11.30
C VAL A 240 10.33 -2.60 10.29
N ALA A 241 9.22 -2.43 9.56
CA ALA A 241 8.82 -3.37 8.52
C ALA A 241 9.85 -3.46 7.39
N GLU A 242 10.41 -2.32 6.96
CA GLU A 242 11.43 -2.26 5.90
C GLU A 242 12.75 -2.94 6.30
N ILE A 243 13.18 -2.77 7.56
CA ILE A 243 14.42 -3.37 8.07
C ILE A 243 14.25 -4.78 8.65
N MET A 244 13.01 -5.28 8.79
CA MET A 244 12.70 -6.58 9.38
C MET A 244 13.47 -7.72 8.72
N ASN A 245 13.35 -7.82 7.40
CA ASN A 245 13.96 -8.89 6.61
C ASN A 245 15.49 -8.72 6.52
N PRO A 246 16.04 -7.52 6.23
CA PRO A 246 17.48 -7.25 6.37
C PRO A 246 18.07 -7.59 7.74
N PHE A 247 17.34 -7.32 8.83
CA PHE A 247 17.77 -7.67 10.18
C PHE A 247 17.87 -9.18 10.37
N PHE A 248 16.86 -9.94 9.94
CA PHE A 248 16.90 -11.39 10.04
C PHE A 248 17.93 -12.03 9.10
N GLU A 249 18.18 -11.43 7.92
CA GLU A 249 19.25 -11.83 7.03
C GLU A 249 20.63 -11.63 7.68
N SER A 250 20.89 -10.45 8.24
CA SER A 250 22.16 -10.20 8.93
C SER A 250 22.36 -11.09 10.17
N ARG A 251 21.27 -11.42 10.88
CA ARG A 251 21.34 -12.19 12.14
C ARG A 251 21.40 -13.70 11.93
N PHE A 252 20.68 -14.23 10.94
CA PHE A 252 20.46 -15.66 10.75
C PHE A 252 20.83 -16.16 9.34
N SER A 253 21.30 -15.29 8.46
CA SER A 253 21.64 -15.61 7.06
C SER A 253 20.49 -16.28 6.30
N ILE A 254 19.27 -15.74 6.49
CA ILE A 254 18.07 -16.29 5.86
C ILE A 254 18.13 -16.19 4.34
N THR A 255 17.49 -17.14 3.66
CA THR A 255 17.33 -17.10 2.21
C THR A 255 16.17 -16.15 1.81
N PRO A 256 16.12 -15.69 0.54
CA PRO A 256 14.98 -14.91 0.05
C PRO A 256 13.63 -15.63 0.21
N LEU A 257 13.62 -16.96 0.12
CA LEU A 257 12.41 -17.75 0.37
C LEU A 257 11.93 -17.61 1.81
N ILE A 258 12.83 -17.72 2.79
CA ILE A 258 12.50 -17.54 4.21
C ILE A 258 12.04 -16.11 4.48
N ALA A 259 12.69 -15.10 3.88
CA ALA A 259 12.25 -13.71 3.97
C ALA A 259 10.81 -13.53 3.44
N GLY A 260 10.48 -14.17 2.32
CA GLY A 260 9.12 -14.19 1.78
C GLY A 260 8.10 -14.86 2.70
N LEU A 261 8.49 -15.95 3.37
CA LEU A 261 7.65 -16.61 4.37
C LEU A 261 7.46 -15.73 5.61
N TYR A 262 8.49 -15.00 6.08
CA TYR A 262 8.33 -14.02 7.16
C TYR A 262 7.36 -12.91 6.78
N SER A 263 7.48 -12.33 5.58
CA SER A 263 6.54 -11.32 5.07
C SER A 263 5.11 -11.85 4.97
N ALA A 264 4.93 -13.11 4.58
CA ALA A 264 3.61 -13.74 4.55
C ALA A 264 3.02 -13.93 5.97
N VAL A 265 3.83 -14.38 6.92
CA VAL A 265 3.43 -14.52 8.33
C VAL A 265 3.12 -13.17 8.98
N TRP A 266 3.92 -12.15 8.67
CA TRP A 266 3.65 -10.76 9.03
C TRP A 266 2.31 -10.28 8.47
N GLY A 267 2.04 -10.53 7.19
CA GLY A 267 0.75 -10.21 6.56
C GLY A 267 -0.45 -10.89 7.24
N MET A 268 -0.31 -12.17 7.64
CA MET A 268 -1.35 -12.84 8.46
C MET A 268 -1.56 -12.14 9.80
N GLY A 269 -0.48 -11.71 10.45
CA GLY A 269 -0.52 -10.89 11.65
C GLY A 269 -1.36 -9.63 11.46
N ILE A 270 -1.13 -8.88 10.37
CA ILE A 270 -1.89 -7.65 10.07
C ILE A 270 -3.39 -7.93 10.01
N VAL A 271 -3.80 -8.99 9.32
CA VAL A 271 -5.22 -9.37 9.23
C VAL A 271 -5.81 -9.67 10.61
N LEU A 272 -5.12 -10.46 11.43
CA LEU A 272 -5.57 -10.79 12.79
C LEU A 272 -5.64 -9.55 13.69
N GLY A 273 -4.62 -8.69 13.62
CA GLY A 273 -4.53 -7.43 14.33
C GLY A 273 -5.67 -6.49 13.96
N GLY A 274 -5.96 -6.37 12.67
CA GLY A 274 -7.03 -5.50 12.17
C GLY A 274 -8.42 -5.92 12.66
N ILE A 275 -8.73 -7.22 12.63
CA ILE A 275 -10.03 -7.76 13.10
C ILE A 275 -10.19 -7.55 14.61
N LEU A 276 -9.15 -7.87 15.39
CA LEU A 276 -9.20 -7.75 16.85
C LEU A 276 -9.15 -6.29 17.32
N GLY A 277 -8.41 -5.43 16.60
CA GLY A 277 -8.34 -3.98 16.84
C GLY A 277 -9.67 -3.26 16.68
N GLY A 278 -10.46 -3.64 15.67
CA GLY A 278 -11.81 -3.09 15.49
C GLY A 278 -12.71 -3.41 16.67
N ARG A 279 -12.83 -4.72 17.00
CA ARG A 279 -13.66 -5.19 18.12
C ARG A 279 -13.26 -4.61 19.47
N GLN A 280 -11.96 -4.39 19.69
CA GLN A 280 -11.46 -3.81 20.93
C GLN A 280 -11.74 -2.31 21.02
N THR A 281 -11.61 -1.58 19.91
CA THR A 281 -11.90 -0.15 19.85
C THR A 281 -13.35 0.14 20.18
N ASP A 282 -14.27 -0.68 19.67
CA ASP A 282 -15.70 -0.58 19.94
C ASP A 282 -16.03 -0.77 21.43
N LYS A 283 -15.28 -1.61 22.14
CA LYS A 283 -15.52 -1.93 23.56
C LYS A 283 -14.83 -0.99 24.54
N LEU A 284 -13.59 -0.59 24.27
CA LEU A 284 -12.74 0.15 25.22
C LEU A 284 -12.69 1.65 24.95
N GLY A 285 -13.22 2.09 23.80
CA GLY A 285 -13.15 3.46 23.33
C GLY A 285 -11.77 3.83 22.77
N HIS A 286 -11.73 4.95 22.03
CA HIS A 286 -10.56 5.35 21.24
C HIS A 286 -9.30 5.59 22.09
N ARG A 287 -9.39 6.31 23.21
CA ARG A 287 -8.21 6.71 24.01
C ARG A 287 -7.45 5.51 24.58
N LYS A 288 -8.16 4.54 25.16
CA LYS A 288 -7.54 3.33 25.72
C LYS A 288 -6.96 2.46 24.61
N SER A 289 -7.65 2.35 23.49
CA SER A 289 -7.21 1.54 22.35
C SER A 289 -5.91 2.07 21.74
N VAL A 290 -5.75 3.39 21.62
CA VAL A 290 -4.49 3.99 21.15
C VAL A 290 -3.32 3.66 22.09
N VAL A 291 -3.51 3.76 23.41
CA VAL A 291 -2.44 3.42 24.38
C VAL A 291 -2.09 1.94 24.30
N ILE A 292 -3.08 1.05 24.20
CA ILE A 292 -2.86 -0.39 24.04
C ILE A 292 -2.10 -0.66 22.75
N ALA A 293 -2.48 -0.03 21.64
CA ALA A 293 -1.78 -0.15 20.37
C ALA A 293 -0.30 0.25 20.50
N MET A 294 -0.01 1.38 21.16
CA MET A 294 1.37 1.83 21.41
C MET A 294 2.18 0.81 22.22
N VAL A 295 1.61 0.27 23.30
CA VAL A 295 2.29 -0.73 24.14
C VAL A 295 2.53 -2.03 23.38
N VAL A 296 1.52 -2.56 22.69
CA VAL A 296 1.63 -3.78 21.89
C VAL A 296 2.70 -3.63 20.82
N SER A 297 2.77 -2.45 20.19
CA SER A 297 3.78 -2.12 19.17
C SER A 297 5.17 -2.06 19.76
N LEU A 298 5.37 -1.34 20.87
CA LEU A 298 6.64 -1.28 21.55
C LEU A 298 7.14 -2.67 21.95
N VAL A 299 6.27 -3.48 22.56
CA VAL A 299 6.60 -4.87 22.93
C VAL A 299 6.98 -5.67 21.68
N SER A 300 6.21 -5.59 20.60
CA SER A 300 6.50 -6.33 19.37
C SER A 300 7.85 -5.95 18.74
N ILE A 301 8.25 -4.68 18.82
CA ILE A 301 9.55 -4.20 18.32
C ILE A 301 10.68 -4.68 19.24
N VAL A 302 10.49 -4.65 20.56
CA VAL A 302 11.49 -5.15 21.53
C VAL A 302 11.72 -6.66 21.38
N LEU A 303 10.71 -7.43 20.98
CA LEU A 303 10.85 -8.87 20.74
C LEU A 303 11.92 -9.21 19.69
N PHE A 304 12.20 -8.32 18.73
CA PHE A 304 13.28 -8.53 17.75
C PHE A 304 14.66 -8.68 18.40
N LEU A 305 14.91 -7.97 19.51
CA LEU A 305 16.22 -7.97 20.19
C LEU A 305 16.53 -9.31 20.86
N ILE A 306 15.51 -10.08 21.22
CA ILE A 306 15.66 -11.35 21.95
C ILE A 306 15.49 -12.57 21.05
N SER A 307 15.42 -12.40 19.73
CA SER A 307 15.23 -13.52 18.78
C SER A 307 16.43 -14.48 18.81
N PRO A 308 16.28 -15.74 19.29
CA PRO A 308 17.39 -16.66 19.44
C PRO A 308 17.74 -17.42 18.14
N ASN A 309 16.76 -17.60 17.23
CA ASN A 309 16.93 -18.37 16.00
C ASN A 309 15.88 -17.99 14.93
N GLN A 310 16.09 -18.49 13.72
CA GLN A 310 15.20 -18.28 12.56
C GLN A 310 13.76 -18.82 12.73
N TYR A 311 13.54 -19.80 13.61
CA TYR A 311 12.20 -20.35 13.83
C TYR A 311 11.35 -19.45 14.74
N VAL A 312 11.97 -18.89 15.79
CA VAL A 312 11.31 -17.91 16.68
C VAL A 312 10.99 -16.61 15.95
N ALA A 313 11.81 -16.24 14.96
CA ALA A 313 11.56 -15.07 14.10
C ALA A 313 10.20 -15.09 13.40
N PHE A 314 9.64 -16.27 13.07
CA PHE A 314 8.27 -16.37 12.55
C PHE A 314 7.21 -15.84 13.53
N PHE A 315 7.34 -16.19 14.81
CA PHE A 315 6.41 -15.73 15.84
C PHE A 315 6.56 -14.23 16.10
N ILE A 316 7.79 -13.71 16.01
CA ILE A 316 8.06 -12.27 16.11
C ILE A 316 7.45 -11.53 14.92
N ALA A 317 7.63 -12.02 13.69
CA ALA A 317 7.01 -11.46 12.50
C ALA A 317 5.48 -11.45 12.60
N LEU A 318 4.87 -12.52 13.11
CA LEU A 318 3.43 -12.60 13.37
C LEU A 318 2.98 -11.57 14.40
N ALA A 319 3.69 -11.46 15.53
CA ALA A 319 3.37 -10.52 16.59
C ALA A 319 3.53 -9.06 16.14
N PHE A 320 4.56 -8.78 15.34
CA PHE A 320 4.78 -7.47 14.74
C PHE A 320 3.70 -7.13 13.70
N GLY A 321 3.32 -8.09 12.86
CA GLY A 321 2.20 -7.94 11.94
C GLY A 321 0.89 -7.66 12.67
N PHE A 322 0.64 -8.39 13.76
CA PHE A 322 -0.51 -8.14 14.63
C PHE A 322 -0.50 -6.72 15.18
N ALA A 323 0.62 -6.26 15.72
CA ALA A 323 0.75 -4.90 16.24
C ALA A 323 0.49 -3.83 15.15
N PHE A 324 1.05 -4.05 13.95
CA PHE A 324 0.85 -3.20 12.78
C PHE A 324 -0.64 -3.06 12.45
N GLY A 325 -1.33 -4.17 12.17
CA GLY A 325 -2.74 -4.13 11.78
C GLY A 325 -3.66 -3.66 12.90
N PHE A 326 -3.32 -3.99 14.15
CA PHE A 326 -4.07 -3.53 15.32
C PHE A 326 -4.05 -2.01 15.44
N TYR A 327 -2.87 -1.39 15.35
CA TYR A 327 -2.78 0.06 15.36
C TYR A 327 -3.45 0.68 14.16
N GLU A 328 -3.22 0.15 12.96
CA GLU A 328 -3.75 0.72 11.73
C GLU A 328 -5.27 0.88 11.84
N THR A 329 -5.96 -0.17 12.31
CA THR A 329 -7.40 -0.11 12.59
C THR A 329 -7.76 0.89 13.69
N VAL A 330 -7.03 0.92 14.81
CA VAL A 330 -7.30 1.84 15.93
C VAL A 330 -7.11 3.30 15.50
N TYR A 331 -6.05 3.59 14.75
CA TYR A 331 -5.72 4.91 14.24
C TYR A 331 -6.75 5.39 13.24
N PHE A 332 -7.11 4.55 12.26
CA PHE A 332 -8.17 4.89 11.32
C PHE A 332 -9.51 5.09 12.02
N ALA A 333 -9.93 4.20 12.92
CA ALA A 333 -11.18 4.35 13.68
C ALA A 333 -11.20 5.66 14.51
N THR A 334 -10.07 6.01 15.13
CA THR A 334 -9.94 7.26 15.90
C THR A 334 -9.95 8.49 15.01
N SER A 335 -9.34 8.41 13.83
CA SER A 335 -9.33 9.48 12.83
C SER A 335 -10.73 9.69 12.24
N MET A 336 -11.44 8.61 11.90
CA MET A 336 -12.86 8.65 11.45
C MET A 336 -13.72 9.44 12.44
N ALA A 337 -13.61 9.13 13.73
CA ALA A 337 -14.43 9.75 14.78
C ALA A 337 -14.17 11.25 15.00
N ARG A 338 -13.00 11.76 14.57
CA ARG A 338 -12.60 13.17 14.76
C ARG A 338 -12.57 13.99 13.47
N THR A 339 -12.87 13.37 12.34
CA THR A 339 -12.86 14.01 11.03
C THR A 339 -14.20 14.70 10.76
N ASP A 340 -14.17 15.93 10.23
CA ASP A 340 -15.39 16.64 9.83
C ASP A 340 -15.92 16.00 8.52
N PRO A 341 -17.20 15.55 8.48
CA PRO A 341 -17.79 14.91 7.30
C PRO A 341 -17.68 15.74 6.01
N ARG A 342 -17.55 17.07 6.13
CA ARG A 342 -17.46 17.98 4.98
C ARG A 342 -16.12 17.94 4.26
N ILE A 343 -15.06 17.48 4.93
CA ILE A 343 -13.68 17.47 4.42
C ILE A 343 -13.00 16.10 4.60
N ALA A 344 -13.80 15.07 4.86
CA ALA A 344 -13.32 13.74 5.22
C ALA A 344 -12.38 13.14 4.16
N ALA A 345 -12.69 13.26 2.87
CA ALA A 345 -11.84 12.73 1.81
C ALA A 345 -10.42 13.36 1.80
N SER A 346 -10.31 14.66 2.06
CA SER A 346 -9.01 15.36 2.10
C SER A 346 -8.26 15.18 3.42
N MET A 347 -8.97 14.96 4.54
CA MET A 347 -8.37 14.67 5.84
C MET A 347 -7.91 13.22 5.99
N PHE A 348 -8.48 12.27 5.22
CA PHE A 348 -8.03 10.88 5.18
C PHE A 348 -6.84 10.64 4.25
N SER A 349 -6.62 11.55 3.29
CA SER A 349 -5.48 11.50 2.37
C SER A 349 -4.18 12.09 2.94
N VAL A 350 -4.26 12.76 4.09
CA VAL A 350 -3.14 13.37 4.84
C VAL A 350 -2.95 12.57 6.12
#